data_AF-A0A2J8QKI3-F1
#
_entry.id   AF-A0A2J8QKI3-F1
#
_cell.length_a   1.000
_cell.length_b   1.000
_cell.length_c   1.000
_cell.angle_alpha   90.00
_cell.angle_beta   90.00
_cell.angle_gamma   90.00
#
_symmetry.space_group_name_H-M   'P 1'
#
loop_
_entity.id
_entity.type
_entity.pdbx_description
1 polymer ?
#
loop_
_entity_poly.entity_id
_entity_poly.type
_entity_poly.pdbx_seq_one_letter_code
_entity_poly.pdbx_strand_id
1 'polypeptide(L)'
;KYKLFYGMSSEMAMKKYAGGVAEYRASEGKTVEVPFKGDVEHTIRDILGGIRSTCTYVGAAKLKELSRRTTFIRVTQQVNPIFSEAC
;
A
#
# COMPACT_ATOMS: atom_id res chain seq x y z
N LYS A 1 1.82 11.99 16.32
CA LYS A 1 0.43 11.47 16.23
C LYS A 1 0.43 10.28 15.28
N TYR A 2 -0.15 9.15 15.66
CA TYR A 2 -0.20 7.93 14.86
C TYR A 2 -1.64 7.50 14.63
N LYS A 3 -1.87 6.68 13.61
CA LYS A 3 -3.14 5.99 13.36
C LYS A 3 -2.90 4.50 13.19
N LEU A 4 -3.80 3.72 13.76
CA LEU A 4 -3.79 2.28 13.64
C LEU A 4 -4.21 1.86 12.23
N PHE A 5 -3.42 0.99 11.60
CA PHE A 5 -3.70 0.38 10.31
C PHE A 5 -3.55 -1.13 10.43
N TYR A 6 -4.60 -1.87 10.08
CA TYR A 6 -4.61 -3.32 10.21
C TYR A 6 -5.16 -3.97 8.94
N GLY A 7 -4.55 -5.09 8.55
CA GLY A 7 -5.07 -5.93 7.47
C GLY A 7 -6.43 -6.53 7.84
N MET A 8 -7.31 -6.75 6.87
CA MET A 8 -8.65 -7.31 7.14
C MET A 8 -8.62 -8.76 7.63
N SER A 9 -7.53 -9.50 7.35
CA SER A 9 -7.26 -10.84 7.89
C SER A 9 -6.33 -10.81 9.11
N SER A 10 -6.26 -9.67 9.83
CA SER A 10 -5.53 -9.58 11.10
C SER A 10 -6.40 -10.05 12.27
N GLU A 11 -5.76 -10.52 13.34
CA GLU A 11 -6.44 -10.82 14.61
C GLU A 11 -7.33 -9.67 15.09
N MET A 12 -6.84 -8.43 14.94
CA MET A 12 -7.59 -7.23 15.32
C MET A 12 -8.88 -7.06 14.51
N ALA A 13 -8.84 -7.27 13.20
CA ALA A 13 -10.02 -7.22 12.34
C ALA A 13 -11.00 -8.37 12.64
N MET A 14 -10.48 -9.60 12.79
CA MET A 14 -11.29 -10.78 13.07
C MET A 14 -11.98 -10.69 14.44
N LYS A 15 -11.30 -10.19 15.46
CA LYS A 15 -11.89 -9.91 16.77
C LYS A 15 -13.00 -8.86 16.70
N LYS A 16 -12.82 -7.83 15.88
CA LYS A 16 -13.77 -6.72 15.75
C LYS A 16 -15.05 -7.09 14.97
N TYR A 17 -14.93 -7.93 13.94
CA TYR A 17 -16.02 -8.18 12.99
C TYR A 17 -16.55 -9.62 12.99
N ALA A 18 -15.77 -10.60 13.43
CA ALA A 18 -16.10 -12.03 13.32
C ALA A 18 -16.17 -12.76 14.69
N GLY A 19 -16.05 -12.04 15.80
CA GLY A 19 -16.11 -12.62 17.15
C GLY A 19 -14.82 -13.30 17.63
N GLY A 20 -13.74 -13.18 16.85
CA GLY A 20 -12.44 -13.79 17.16
C GLY A 20 -11.83 -14.51 15.96
N VAL A 21 -10.64 -15.07 16.15
CA VAL A 21 -10.00 -15.96 15.18
C VAL A 21 -10.47 -17.37 15.50
N ALA A 22 -11.18 -18.01 14.57
CA ALA A 22 -11.54 -19.42 14.74
C ALA A 22 -10.27 -20.27 14.84
N GLU A 23 -10.23 -21.30 15.69
CA GLU A 23 -9.02 -22.10 15.96
C GLU A 23 -8.38 -22.71 14.72
N TYR A 24 -9.16 -22.92 13.65
CA TYR A 24 -8.68 -23.44 12.37
C TYR A 24 -8.14 -22.35 11.41
N ARG A 25 -8.13 -21.07 11.81
CA ARG A 25 -7.66 -19.94 11.00
C ARG A 25 -6.42 -19.32 11.61
N ALA A 26 -5.42 -19.04 10.77
CA ALA A 26 -4.27 -18.23 11.14
C ALA A 26 -4.49 -16.77 10.73
N SER A 27 -3.91 -15.83 11.49
CA SER A 27 -3.88 -14.41 11.10
C SER A 27 -2.91 -14.22 9.94
N GLU A 28 -3.41 -13.83 8.77
CA GLU A 28 -2.59 -13.50 7.59
C GLU A 28 -2.30 -11.99 7.48
N GLY A 29 -3.02 -11.18 8.26
CA GLY A 29 -2.87 -9.74 8.33
C GLY A 29 -2.03 -9.30 9.53
N LYS A 30 -1.31 -8.18 9.36
CA LYS A 30 -0.60 -7.48 10.43
C LYS A 30 -1.32 -6.22 10.85
N THR A 31 -0.99 -5.75 12.06
CA THR A 31 -1.42 -4.46 12.61
C THR A 31 -0.19 -3.60 12.80
N VAL A 32 -0.22 -2.37 12.29
CA VAL A 32 0.89 -1.41 12.38
C VAL A 32 0.36 -0.03 12.72
N GLU A 33 1.21 0.78 13.35
CA GLU A 33 0.94 2.20 13.56
C GLU A 33 1.57 3.02 12.46
N VAL A 34 0.75 3.79 11.74
CA VAL A 34 1.19 4.66 10.66
C VAL A 34 1.22 6.10 11.17
N PRO A 35 2.31 6.86 10.93
CA PRO A 35 2.34 8.28 11.24
C PRO A 35 1.16 9.00 10.61
N PHE A 36 0.49 9.86 11.38
CA PHE A 36 -0.67 10.60 10.90
C PHE A 36 -0.27 11.55 9.77
N LYS A 37 -0.88 11.36 8.59
CA LYS A 37 -0.54 12.10 7.35
C LYS A 37 -1.36 13.37 7.10
N GLY A 38 -2.30 13.71 7.97
CA GLY A 38 -3.23 14.82 7.74
C GLY A 38 -4.36 14.45 6.76
N ASP A 39 -4.82 15.43 6.00
CA ASP A 39 -5.93 15.29 5.06
C ASP A 39 -5.54 14.44 3.84
N VAL A 40 -6.50 13.62 3.39
CA VAL A 40 -6.29 12.68 2.29
C VAL A 40 -5.96 13.38 0.96
N GLU A 41 -6.45 14.61 0.78
CA GLU A 41 -6.27 15.40 -0.44
C GLU A 41 -4.79 15.56 -0.82
N HIS A 42 -3.92 15.80 0.16
CA HIS A 42 -2.49 15.95 -0.07
C HIS A 42 -1.87 14.67 -0.64
N THR A 43 -2.25 13.52 -0.09
CA THR A 43 -1.75 12.21 -0.55
C THR A 43 -2.23 11.90 -1.98
N ILE A 44 -3.49 12.22 -2.28
CA ILE A 44 -4.05 11.99 -3.63
C ILE A 44 -3.36 12.87 -4.67
N ARG A 45 -3.16 14.15 -4.38
CA ARG A 45 -2.46 15.07 -5.29
C ARG A 45 -1.03 14.62 -5.56
N ASP A 46 -0.32 14.14 -4.54
CA ASP A 46 1.04 13.62 -4.67
C ASP A 46 1.10 12.39 -5.58
N ILE A 47 0.23 11.39 -5.34
CA ILE A 47 0.13 10.18 -6.19
C ILE A 47 -0.19 10.55 -7.64
N LEU A 48 -1.17 11.42 -7.87
CA LEU A 48 -1.55 11.86 -9.21
C LEU A 48 -0.47 12.73 -9.87
N GLY A 49 0.31 13.48 -9.09
CA GLY A 49 1.50 14.20 -9.55
C GLY A 49 2.60 13.26 -10.03
N GLY A 50 2.91 12.23 -9.21
CA GLY A 50 3.88 11.19 -9.54
C GLY A 50 3.51 10.45 -10.83
N ILE A 51 2.26 10.00 -10.96
CA ILE A 51 1.79 9.32 -12.17
C ILE A 51 1.92 10.21 -13.42
N ARG A 52 1.58 11.49 -13.31
CA ARG A 52 1.75 12.44 -14.44
C ARG A 52 3.21 12.61 -14.82
N SER A 53 4.11 12.71 -13.84
CA SER A 53 5.55 12.75 -14.08
C SER A 53 6.05 11.47 -14.78
N THR A 54 5.64 10.29 -14.31
CA THR A 54 5.97 9.01 -14.99
C THR A 54 5.48 8.98 -16.43
N CYS A 55 4.25 9.44 -16.69
CA CYS A 55 3.70 9.55 -18.04
C CYS A 55 4.55 10.47 -18.94
N THR A 56 5.11 11.56 -18.41
CA THR A 56 6.04 12.41 -19.17
C THR A 56 7.36 11.70 -19.51
N TYR A 57 7.91 10.89 -18.60
CA TYR A 57 9.16 10.14 -18.86
C TYR A 57 9.03 9.11 -19.99
N VAL A 58 7.88 8.44 -20.07
CA VAL A 58 7.62 7.39 -21.08
C VAL A 58 6.87 7.90 -22.31
N GLY A 59 6.61 9.21 -22.39
CA GLY A 59 5.92 9.84 -23.52
C GLY A 59 4.45 9.43 -23.68
N ALA A 60 3.75 9.13 -22.59
CA ALA A 60 2.34 8.76 -22.59
C ALA A 60 1.44 9.98 -22.34
N ALA A 61 0.64 10.38 -23.33
CA ALA A 61 -0.29 11.51 -23.16
C ALA A 61 -1.55 11.14 -22.35
N LYS A 62 -1.92 9.87 -22.34
CA LYS A 62 -3.07 9.30 -21.63
C LYS A 62 -2.67 8.03 -20.89
N LEU A 63 -3.34 7.71 -19.78
CA LEU A 63 -3.06 6.52 -18.98
C LEU A 63 -3.16 5.21 -19.79
N LYS A 64 -4.07 5.16 -20.78
CA LYS A 64 -4.22 4.01 -21.71
C LYS A 64 -2.93 3.71 -22.50
N GLU A 65 -2.08 4.70 -22.71
CA GLU A 65 -0.83 4.55 -23.46
C GLU A 65 0.32 4.07 -22.60
N LEU A 66 0.23 4.25 -21.28
CA LEU A 66 1.32 4.00 -20.34
C LEU A 66 1.82 2.55 -20.42
N SER A 67 0.91 1.57 -20.41
CA SER A 67 1.26 0.15 -20.49
C SER A 67 1.90 -0.26 -21.83
N ARG A 68 1.57 0.43 -22.92
CA ARG A 68 2.16 0.16 -24.25
C ARG A 68 3.53 0.81 -24.45
N ARG A 69 3.80 1.91 -23.75
CA ARG A 69 5.04 2.71 -23.88
C ARG A 69 6.08 2.40 -22.80
N THR A 70 5.70 1.69 -21.74
CA THR A 70 6.61 1.36 -20.64
C THR A 70 7.45 0.13 -20.97
N THR A 71 8.77 0.26 -20.82
CA THR A 71 9.71 -0.87 -20.78
C THR A 71 10.22 -1.03 -19.36
N PHE A 72 9.93 -2.18 -18.74
CA PHE A 72 10.43 -2.47 -17.40
C PHE A 72 11.87 -2.94 -17.42
N ILE A 73 12.64 -2.48 -16.44
CA ILE A 73 14.02 -2.89 -16.19
C ILE A 73 14.05 -3.67 -14.88
N ARG A 74 14.68 -4.86 -14.90
CA ARG A 74 14.82 -5.71 -13.72
C ARG A 74 15.82 -5.09 -12.74
N VAL A 75 15.43 -5.07 -11.47
CA VAL A 75 16.27 -4.63 -10.34
C VAL A 75 16.53 -5.79 -9.38
N THR A 76 17.60 -5.69 -8.59
CA THR A 76 18.09 -6.76 -7.70
C THR A 76 17.36 -6.84 -6.35
N GLN A 77 16.85 -5.73 -5.82
CA GLN A 77 16.15 -5.67 -4.52
C GLN A 77 14.69 -5.30 -4.71
N GLN A 78 13.79 -6.23 -4.35
CA GLN A 78 12.33 -6.07 -4.50
C GLN A 78 11.58 -6.09 -3.16
N VAL A 79 12.23 -6.59 -2.09
CA VAL A 79 11.61 -6.72 -0.77
C VAL A 79 11.51 -5.35 -0.12
N ASN A 80 10.32 -5.02 0.38
CA ASN A 80 10.08 -3.84 1.20
C ASN A 80 10.18 -4.19 2.70
N PRO A 81 11.25 -3.80 3.40
CA PRO A 81 11.43 -4.12 4.82
C PRO A 81 10.75 -3.13 5.79
N ILE A 82 10.12 -2.06 5.30
CA ILE A 82 9.65 -0.92 6.13
C ILE A 82 8.72 -1.33 7.28
N PHE A 83 8.02 -2.46 7.14
CA PHE A 83 7.08 -2.97 8.13
C PHE A 83 7.35 -4.43 8.50
N SER A 84 8.60 -4.87 8.41
CA SER A 84 9.00 -6.26 8.69
C SER A 84 9.47 -6.47 10.13
N GLU A 85 9.76 -5.40 10.88
CA GLU A 85 10.24 -5.46 12.27
C GLU A 85 9.12 -5.41 13.32
N ALA A 86 7.85 -5.39 12.90
CA ALA A 86 6.70 -5.45 13.80
C ALA A 86 6.22 -6.90 13.96
N CYS A 87 7.04 -7.72 14.62
CA CYS A 87 6.65 -9.00 15.22
C CYS A 87 7.33 -9.11 16.59
#